data_AF-A0A661FUH5-F1
#
_entry.id   AF-A0A661FUH5-F1
#
_cell.length_a   1.000
_cell.length_b   1.000
_cell.length_c   1.000
_cell.angle_alpha   90.00
_cell.angle_beta   90.00
_cell.angle_gamma   90.00
#
_symmetry.space_group_name_H-M   'P 1'
#
loop_
_entity.id
_entity.type
_entity.pdbx_description
1 polymer ?
#
loop_
_entity_poly.entity_id
_entity_poly.type
_entity_poly.pdbx_seq_one_letter_code
_entity_poly.pdbx_strand_id
1 'polypeptide(L)'
;MHHLQINKNGPLQIFYDQFEDHLHMDDYFQFFANRKKAENNTFLVTDTFSAEKISRIFVEEYSVRGKLSGNVILAFPQPEFDVPIFTFQLGGNGKKSIALLDISPTLPNIDYAPLIPVFEKYKKLLNMEPSKLDWVNSICSEYILHAQYDVLDIDIFLNAMREYLAVWIEHYYKPGAQLTDKQDIDNVCNAITKYKQVLHSNDPAYGIFRKEWGEPVADAFFYIETRDHPSITMPDYSADKLKAWENKELNILWERRAQQRVLAAPEQVQQRIIDAIEAQAADDNMGIITLEVFEKYKDTLFV
;
A
#
# COMPACT_ATOMS: atom_id res chain seq x y z
N MET A 1 14.48 26.21 -11.50
CA MET A 1 13.14 25.59 -11.50
C MET A 1 12.35 26.29 -10.41
N HIS A 2 11.18 26.86 -10.73
CA HIS A 2 10.26 27.27 -9.67
C HIS A 2 9.64 25.99 -9.12
N HIS A 3 10.06 25.58 -7.93
CA HIS A 3 9.35 24.54 -7.18
C HIS A 3 7.89 24.96 -7.11
N LEU A 4 6.96 24.08 -7.48
CA LEU A 4 5.57 24.25 -7.05
C LEU A 4 5.65 24.43 -5.54
N GLN A 5 5.20 25.58 -5.01
CA GLN A 5 5.25 25.82 -3.58
C GLN A 5 4.60 24.63 -2.90
N ILE A 6 5.38 23.94 -2.06
CA ILE A 6 4.90 22.82 -1.27
C ILE A 6 3.65 23.32 -0.56
N ASN A 7 2.51 22.72 -0.86
CA ASN A 7 1.26 23.05 -0.22
C ASN A 7 1.31 22.49 1.21
N LYS A 8 1.96 23.23 2.11
CA LYS A 8 2.06 22.87 3.52
C LYS A 8 0.76 23.23 4.23
N ASN A 9 -0.29 22.45 4.01
CA ASN A 9 -1.57 22.61 4.69
C ASN A 9 -2.05 21.28 5.28
N GLY A 10 -2.91 21.36 6.30
CA GLY A 10 -3.52 20.18 6.92
C GLY A 10 -2.49 19.17 7.42
N PRO A 11 -2.65 17.86 7.16
CA PRO A 11 -1.73 16.83 7.66
C PRO A 11 -0.29 16.99 7.17
N LEU A 12 -0.06 17.55 5.97
CA LEU A 12 1.30 17.73 5.46
C LEU A 12 2.06 18.79 6.26
N GLN A 13 1.38 19.87 6.66
CA GLN A 13 1.98 20.88 7.54
C GLN A 13 2.37 20.27 8.89
N ILE A 14 1.53 19.37 9.46
CA ILE A 14 1.86 18.70 10.73
C ILE A 14 3.17 17.92 10.61
N PHE A 15 3.37 17.22 9.49
CA PHE A 15 4.60 16.49 9.25
C PHE A 15 5.81 17.41 9.13
N TYR A 16 5.73 18.45 8.30
CA TYR A 16 6.83 19.41 8.15
C TYR A 16 7.15 20.11 9.48
N ASP A 17 6.14 20.54 10.25
CA ASP A 17 6.33 21.19 11.56
C ASP A 17 7.12 20.33 12.54
N GLN A 18 7.01 19.00 12.47
CA GLN A 18 7.62 18.08 13.42
C GLN A 18 8.89 17.41 12.90
N PHE A 19 9.08 17.30 11.58
CA PHE A 19 10.12 16.46 10.99
C PHE A 19 10.99 17.14 9.93
N GLU A 20 10.70 18.38 9.51
CA GLU A 20 11.44 19.06 8.43
C GLU A 20 12.94 19.18 8.73
N ASP A 21 13.32 19.44 9.98
CA ASP A 21 14.73 19.56 10.40
C ASP A 21 15.55 18.27 10.25
N HIS A 22 14.90 17.14 9.98
CA HIS A 22 15.54 15.84 9.76
C HIS A 22 15.66 15.47 8.28
N LEU A 23 15.04 16.22 7.37
CA LEU A 23 15.00 15.91 5.94
C LEU A 23 16.31 16.29 5.25
N HIS A 24 16.83 15.37 4.42
CA HIS A 24 17.93 15.67 3.51
C HIS A 24 17.39 16.32 2.24
N MET A 25 17.60 17.64 2.11
CA MET A 25 17.11 18.41 0.97
C MET A 25 17.90 18.16 -0.32
N ASP A 26 19.11 17.60 -0.23
CA ASP A 26 19.94 17.30 -1.40
C ASP A 26 19.42 16.10 -2.21
N ASP A 27 18.67 15.19 -1.57
CA ASP A 27 18.04 14.01 -2.18
C ASP A 27 16.57 14.24 -2.56
N TYR A 28 16.09 15.48 -2.44
CA TYR A 28 14.71 15.84 -2.71
C TYR A 28 14.37 15.71 -4.20
N PHE A 29 13.23 15.10 -4.48
CA PHE A 29 12.57 15.25 -5.78
C PHE A 29 11.05 15.26 -5.62
N GLN A 30 10.37 15.80 -6.65
CA GLN A 30 8.93 15.87 -6.70
C GLN A 30 8.41 15.10 -7.90
N PHE A 31 7.40 14.26 -7.69
CA PHE A 31 6.56 13.73 -8.74
C PHE A 31 5.27 14.53 -8.83
N PHE A 32 4.89 14.92 -10.04
CA PHE A 32 3.68 15.68 -10.26
C PHE A 32 2.94 15.19 -11.51
N ALA A 33 1.67 14.85 -11.34
CA ALA A 33 0.75 14.56 -12.42
C ALA A 33 -0.48 15.46 -12.32
N ASN A 34 -0.87 16.09 -13.42
CA ASN A 34 -2.06 16.92 -13.50
C ASN A 34 -2.85 16.60 -14.77
N ARG A 35 -4.16 16.53 -14.62
CA ARG A 35 -5.12 16.52 -15.70
C ARG A 35 -6.26 17.49 -15.39
N LYS A 36 -6.37 18.54 -16.21
CA LYS A 36 -7.50 19.47 -16.17
C LYS A 36 -8.49 19.16 -17.29
N LYS A 37 -9.75 18.89 -16.94
CA LYS A 37 -10.84 18.70 -17.92
C LYS A 37 -12.05 19.54 -17.50
N ALA A 38 -12.28 20.64 -18.23
CA ALA A 38 -13.28 21.67 -17.89
C ALA A 38 -13.05 22.18 -16.45
N GLU A 39 -14.07 22.14 -15.59
CA GLU A 39 -13.99 22.55 -14.18
C GLU A 39 -13.41 21.47 -13.24
N ASN A 40 -13.17 20.26 -13.76
CA ASN A 40 -12.60 19.18 -12.94
C ASN A 40 -11.08 19.24 -13.01
N ASN A 41 -10.45 19.48 -11.85
CA ASN A 41 -9.02 19.36 -11.66
C ASN A 41 -8.71 17.98 -11.04
N THR A 42 -7.80 17.23 -11.66
CA THR A 42 -7.25 16.00 -11.10
C THR A 42 -5.75 16.17 -10.98
N PHE A 43 -5.21 16.10 -9.77
CA PHE A 43 -3.77 16.24 -9.54
C PHE A 43 -3.28 15.22 -8.50
N LEU A 44 -2.00 14.92 -8.61
CA LEU A 44 -1.20 14.12 -7.68
C LEU A 44 0.15 14.82 -7.56
N VAL A 45 0.55 15.14 -6.35
CA VAL A 45 1.84 15.71 -5.99
C VAL A 45 2.45 14.79 -4.93
N THR A 46 3.67 14.33 -5.16
CA THR A 46 4.43 13.56 -4.18
C THR A 46 5.79 14.20 -4.01
N ASP A 47 6.01 14.80 -2.86
CA ASP A 47 7.33 15.22 -2.43
C ASP A 47 8.05 14.02 -1.83
N THR A 48 9.30 13.84 -2.22
CA THR A 48 10.09 12.67 -1.84
C THR A 48 11.41 13.10 -1.25
N PHE A 49 11.72 12.57 -0.07
CA PHE A 49 12.92 12.89 0.71
C PHE A 49 13.64 11.63 1.19
N SER A 50 14.82 11.82 1.78
CA SER A 50 15.50 10.87 2.66
C SER A 50 15.77 11.56 4.01
N ALA A 51 16.17 10.78 5.01
CA ALA A 51 16.69 11.26 6.29
C ALA A 51 17.82 10.34 6.75
N GLU A 52 18.54 10.68 7.82
CA GLU A 52 19.71 9.92 8.31
C GLU A 52 19.46 8.40 8.40
N LYS A 53 18.29 8.02 8.93
CA LYS A 53 17.91 6.60 9.17
C LYS A 53 16.75 6.13 8.30
N ILE A 54 16.29 6.99 7.39
CA ILE A 54 15.11 6.76 6.57
C ILE A 54 15.54 6.76 5.11
N SER A 55 15.38 5.63 4.44
CA SER A 55 15.76 5.49 3.04
C SER A 55 14.88 6.37 2.16
N ARG A 56 13.60 6.49 2.51
CA ARG A 56 12.63 7.18 1.70
C ARG A 56 11.43 7.67 2.50
N ILE A 57 11.04 8.92 2.28
CA ILE A 57 9.83 9.54 2.80
C ILE A 57 9.01 10.03 1.61
N PHE A 58 7.74 9.62 1.55
CA PHE A 58 6.75 10.14 0.62
C PHE A 58 5.79 11.06 1.38
N VAL A 59 5.56 12.24 0.84
CA VAL A 59 4.59 13.22 1.33
C VAL A 59 3.70 13.59 0.16
N GLU A 60 2.48 13.06 0.15
CA GLU A 60 1.59 13.10 -1.00
C GLU A 60 0.34 13.95 -0.74
N GLU A 61 -0.09 14.66 -1.78
CA GLU A 61 -1.41 15.24 -1.90
C GLU A 61 -2.03 14.83 -3.25
N TYR A 62 -3.28 14.40 -3.23
CA TYR A 62 -4.03 14.17 -4.46
C TYR A 62 -5.45 14.71 -4.40
N SER A 63 -5.97 15.06 -5.57
CA SER A 63 -7.39 15.32 -5.79
C SER A 63 -7.81 14.72 -7.12
N VAL A 64 -8.90 13.99 -7.14
CA VAL A 64 -9.50 13.40 -8.34
C VAL A 64 -10.82 14.08 -8.60
N ARG A 65 -10.82 14.95 -9.62
CA ARG A 65 -11.99 15.69 -10.10
C ARG A 65 -12.73 16.47 -9.00
N GLY A 66 -12.03 16.88 -7.95
CA GLY A 66 -12.61 17.54 -6.78
C GLY A 66 -13.61 16.69 -5.97
N LYS A 67 -13.69 15.37 -6.21
CA LYS A 67 -14.64 14.46 -5.53
C LYS A 67 -14.00 13.55 -4.50
N LEU A 68 -12.77 13.15 -4.79
CA LEU A 68 -11.94 12.35 -3.91
C LEU A 68 -10.65 13.15 -3.71
N SER A 69 -10.21 13.29 -2.48
CA SER A 69 -8.92 13.90 -2.17
C SER A 69 -8.32 13.24 -0.96
N GLY A 70 -7.01 13.38 -0.82
CA GLY A 70 -6.34 12.85 0.34
C GLY A 70 -4.88 13.21 0.41
N ASN A 71 -4.29 12.75 1.51
CA ASN A 71 -2.90 12.87 1.84
C ASN A 71 -2.35 11.51 2.25
N VAL A 72 -1.12 11.24 1.83
CA VAL A 72 -0.39 10.03 2.21
C VAL A 72 0.98 10.45 2.74
N ILE A 73 1.41 9.84 3.83
CA ILE A 73 2.77 9.96 4.34
C ILE A 73 3.27 8.55 4.64
N LEU A 74 4.37 8.18 4.01
CA LEU A 74 5.03 6.89 4.18
C LEU A 74 6.51 7.14 4.43
N ALA A 75 7.05 6.61 5.54
CA ALA A 75 8.48 6.67 5.83
C ALA A 75 9.04 5.25 5.94
N PHE A 76 9.86 4.86 4.96
CA PHE A 76 10.56 3.58 4.96
C PHE A 76 11.96 3.74 5.55
N PRO A 77 12.31 2.98 6.60
CA PRO A 77 13.63 3.06 7.20
C PRO A 77 14.70 2.54 6.23
N GLN A 78 15.96 2.89 6.51
CA GLN A 78 17.09 2.14 5.97
C GLN A 78 17.13 0.76 6.67
N PRO A 79 17.40 -0.35 5.97
CA PRO A 79 17.34 -1.69 6.59
C PRO A 79 18.35 -1.92 7.71
N GLU A 80 19.40 -1.11 7.76
CA GLU A 80 20.44 -1.17 8.78
C GLU A 80 20.03 -0.51 10.10
N PHE A 81 18.82 0.06 10.21
CA PHE A 81 18.36 0.74 11.42
C PHE A 81 17.11 0.11 12.01
N ASP A 82 17.09 0.01 13.35
CA ASP A 82 15.91 -0.38 14.13
C ASP A 82 14.90 0.78 14.19
N VAL A 83 14.19 0.98 13.09
CA VAL A 83 13.14 1.99 12.97
C VAL A 83 11.93 1.33 12.30
N PRO A 84 10.70 1.46 12.85
CA PRO A 84 9.48 0.99 12.23
C PRO A 84 9.02 1.92 11.10
N ILE A 85 8.15 1.41 10.22
CA ILE A 85 7.57 2.19 9.12
C ILE A 85 6.51 3.13 9.69
N PHE A 86 6.61 4.43 9.43
CA PHE A 86 5.51 5.36 9.72
C PHE A 86 4.54 5.39 8.55
N THR A 87 3.25 5.20 8.83
CA THR A 87 2.19 5.22 7.83
C THR A 87 1.09 6.17 8.25
N PHE A 88 0.75 7.11 7.37
CA PHE A 88 -0.47 7.90 7.46
C PHE A 88 -1.13 7.95 6.08
N GLN A 89 -2.43 7.69 6.06
CA GLN A 89 -3.28 7.88 4.90
C GLN A 89 -4.57 8.51 5.38
N LEU A 90 -4.97 9.58 4.73
CA LEU A 90 -6.28 10.17 4.89
C LEU A 90 -6.82 10.52 3.52
N GLY A 91 -7.81 9.77 3.04
CA GLY A 91 -8.52 10.05 1.81
C GLY A 91 -10.01 10.00 2.02
N GLY A 92 -10.76 10.38 0.99
CA GLY A 92 -12.20 10.23 1.05
C GLY A 92 -12.95 11.17 0.12
N ASN A 93 -14.26 11.01 0.13
CA ASN A 93 -15.16 12.05 -0.34
C ASN A 93 -15.70 12.78 0.91
N GLY A 94 -16.21 14.00 0.79
CA GLY A 94 -16.67 14.79 1.96
C GLY A 94 -17.78 14.17 2.83
N LYS A 95 -18.16 12.91 2.61
CA LYS A 95 -19.09 12.12 3.43
C LYS A 95 -18.46 10.89 4.09
N LYS A 96 -17.40 10.33 3.51
CA LYS A 96 -16.79 9.06 3.90
C LYS A 96 -15.29 9.14 3.76
N SER A 97 -14.59 8.68 4.79
CA SER A 97 -13.13 8.67 4.87
C SER A 97 -12.58 7.27 4.71
N ILE A 98 -11.40 7.20 4.10
CA ILE A 98 -10.47 6.07 4.16
C ILE A 98 -9.29 6.61 4.96
N ALA A 99 -9.04 6.04 6.12
CA ALA A 99 -8.03 6.53 7.03
C ALA A 99 -7.22 5.38 7.60
N LEU A 100 -5.90 5.52 7.61
CA LEU A 100 -4.96 4.57 8.16
C LEU A 100 -3.86 5.36 8.86
N LEU A 101 -3.61 5.09 10.14
CA LEU A 101 -2.51 5.68 10.89
C LEU A 101 -1.85 4.58 11.72
N ASP A 102 -0.57 4.34 11.49
CA ASP A 102 0.16 3.25 12.13
C ASP A 102 1.66 3.52 12.23
N ILE A 103 2.29 2.82 13.18
CA ILE A 103 3.72 2.60 13.25
C ILE A 103 3.93 1.10 13.01
N SER A 104 4.17 0.73 11.75
CA SER A 104 4.16 -0.67 11.31
C SER A 104 5.48 -1.38 11.62
N PRO A 105 5.45 -2.66 12.03
CA PRO A 105 6.64 -3.33 12.52
C PRO A 105 7.64 -3.66 11.43
N THR A 106 8.92 -3.45 11.71
CA THR A 106 10.06 -3.94 10.91
C THR A 106 10.81 -5.09 11.60
N LEU A 107 10.68 -5.19 12.92
CA LEU A 107 11.18 -6.30 13.74
C LEU A 107 10.04 -6.94 14.55
N PRO A 108 10.16 -8.23 14.90
CA PRO A 108 9.11 -8.97 15.62
C PRO A 108 8.91 -8.53 17.08
N ASN A 109 9.91 -7.88 17.68
CA ASN A 109 9.97 -7.53 19.10
C ASN A 109 9.98 -6.02 19.37
N ILE A 110 9.39 -5.23 18.48
CA ILE A 110 9.24 -3.78 18.67
C ILE A 110 8.49 -3.50 19.98
N ASP A 111 9.05 -2.62 20.80
CA ASP A 111 8.39 -2.13 22.00
C ASP A 111 7.36 -1.05 21.65
N TYR A 112 6.08 -1.39 21.77
CA TYR A 112 4.97 -0.47 21.55
C TYR A 112 4.51 0.25 22.83
N ALA A 113 5.17 0.05 23.98
CA ALA A 113 4.80 0.72 25.23
C ALA A 113 4.63 2.25 25.11
N PRO A 114 5.46 2.98 24.33
CA PRO A 114 5.27 4.41 24.11
C PRO A 114 4.01 4.78 23.30
N LEU A 115 3.55 3.89 22.41
CA LEU A 115 2.41 4.13 21.52
C LEU A 115 1.07 3.81 22.19
N ILE A 116 1.02 2.80 23.06
CA ILE A 116 -0.21 2.28 23.68
C ILE A 116 -1.11 3.40 24.25
N PRO A 117 -0.61 4.37 25.06
CA PRO A 117 -1.47 5.41 25.63
C PRO A 117 -2.14 6.29 24.57
N VAL A 118 -1.43 6.59 23.49
CA VAL A 118 -1.91 7.41 22.38
C VAL A 118 -2.95 6.61 21.58
N PHE A 119 -2.66 5.35 21.24
CA PHE A 119 -3.60 4.47 20.57
C PHE A 119 -4.92 4.33 21.34
N GLU A 120 -4.86 3.96 22.63
CA GLU A 120 -6.06 3.74 23.44
C GLU A 120 -6.93 4.99 23.57
N LYS A 121 -6.30 6.17 23.70
CA LYS A 121 -6.98 7.46 23.70
C LYS A 121 -7.74 7.68 22.40
N TYR A 122 -7.08 7.58 21.25
CA TYR A 122 -7.68 7.93 19.97
C TYR A 122 -8.62 6.86 19.42
N LYS A 123 -8.33 5.58 19.67
CA LYS A 123 -9.27 4.49 19.39
C LYS A 123 -10.62 4.74 20.06
N LYS A 124 -10.60 5.14 21.34
CA LYS A 124 -11.82 5.46 22.09
C LYS A 124 -12.50 6.72 21.57
N LEU A 125 -11.76 7.81 21.34
CA LEU A 125 -12.33 9.08 20.86
C LEU A 125 -12.97 8.95 19.47
N LEU A 126 -12.38 8.14 18.60
CA LEU A 126 -12.86 7.89 17.24
C LEU A 126 -13.86 6.73 17.16
N ASN A 127 -14.10 6.02 18.28
CA ASN A 127 -14.90 4.80 18.33
C ASN A 127 -14.48 3.79 17.23
N MET A 128 -13.17 3.57 17.12
CA MET A 128 -12.60 2.68 16.10
C MET A 128 -12.58 1.23 16.57
N GLU A 129 -13.09 0.36 15.71
CA GLU A 129 -12.98 -1.08 15.83
C GLU A 129 -11.68 -1.58 15.15
N PRO A 130 -11.19 -2.77 15.51
CA PRO A 130 -10.09 -3.40 14.78
C PRO A 130 -10.38 -3.51 13.27
N SER A 131 -9.32 -3.38 12.47
CA SER A 131 -9.43 -3.53 11.02
C SER A 131 -9.95 -4.93 10.66
N LYS A 132 -10.90 -4.97 9.72
CA LYS A 132 -11.47 -6.20 9.18
C LYS A 132 -10.77 -6.69 7.90
N LEU A 133 -9.76 -5.97 7.44
CA LEU A 133 -9.02 -6.29 6.22
C LEU A 133 -7.77 -7.10 6.57
N ASP A 134 -7.74 -8.36 6.14
CA ASP A 134 -6.63 -9.28 6.41
C ASP A 134 -5.29 -8.73 5.91
N TRP A 135 -5.28 -8.09 4.73
CA TRP A 135 -4.05 -7.53 4.17
C TRP A 135 -3.51 -6.38 5.02
N VAL A 136 -4.37 -5.51 5.57
CA VAL A 136 -3.96 -4.44 6.50
C VAL A 136 -3.36 -5.05 7.76
N ASN A 137 -4.06 -6.01 8.36
CA ASN A 137 -3.62 -6.71 9.56
C ASN A 137 -2.30 -7.49 9.35
N SER A 138 -1.96 -7.82 8.11
CA SER A 138 -0.73 -8.56 7.78
C SER A 138 0.53 -7.70 7.75
N ILE A 139 0.41 -6.38 7.63
CA ILE A 139 1.54 -5.44 7.51
C ILE A 139 1.56 -4.34 8.56
N CYS A 140 0.43 -4.05 9.19
CA CYS A 140 0.32 -3.04 10.24
C CYS A 140 0.47 -3.63 11.64
N SER A 141 0.73 -2.77 12.62
CA SER A 141 0.75 -3.13 14.03
C SER A 141 -0.67 -3.40 14.57
N GLU A 142 -0.76 -4.00 15.76
CA GLU A 142 -2.03 -4.13 16.48
C GLU A 142 -2.58 -2.78 16.99
N TYR A 143 -1.77 -1.72 16.94
CA TYR A 143 -2.07 -0.36 17.41
C TYR A 143 -2.44 0.59 16.25
N ILE A 144 -2.88 0.03 15.13
CA ILE A 144 -3.37 0.76 13.97
C ILE A 144 -4.72 1.45 14.25
N LEU A 145 -4.85 2.70 13.81
CA LEU A 145 -6.13 3.39 13.67
C LEU A 145 -6.59 3.31 12.21
N HIS A 146 -7.63 2.52 11.93
CA HIS A 146 -8.11 2.26 10.58
C HIS A 146 -9.62 2.49 10.45
N ALA A 147 -10.02 3.21 9.41
CA ALA A 147 -11.40 3.38 8.98
C ALA A 147 -11.50 3.20 7.46
N GLN A 148 -12.47 2.41 7.01
CA GLN A 148 -12.64 2.11 5.59
C GLN A 148 -14.05 2.50 5.12
N TYR A 149 -14.16 3.66 4.47
CA TYR A 149 -15.43 4.22 3.99
C TYR A 149 -16.43 4.55 5.11
N ASP A 150 -15.92 5.01 6.26
CA ASP A 150 -16.71 5.37 7.43
C ASP A 150 -16.76 6.88 7.66
N VAL A 151 -17.69 7.32 8.51
CA VAL A 151 -17.70 8.69 9.01
C VAL A 151 -16.60 8.82 10.04
N LEU A 152 -15.72 9.80 9.86
CA LEU A 152 -14.55 10.02 10.70
C LEU A 152 -14.51 11.48 11.14
N ASP A 153 -14.28 11.71 12.42
CA ASP A 153 -13.91 13.04 12.90
C ASP A 153 -12.46 13.33 12.49
N ILE A 154 -12.33 14.19 11.48
CA ILE A 154 -11.04 14.51 10.86
C ILE A 154 -10.14 15.25 11.85
N ASP A 155 -10.67 16.15 12.67
CA ASP A 155 -9.86 16.94 13.59
C ASP A 155 -9.29 16.06 14.69
N ILE A 156 -10.08 15.11 15.22
CA ILE A 156 -9.59 14.12 16.17
C ILE A 156 -8.53 13.21 15.52
N PHE A 157 -8.74 12.76 14.28
CA PHE A 157 -7.77 11.92 13.57
C PHE A 157 -6.46 12.65 13.26
N LEU A 158 -6.51 13.94 12.92
CA LEU A 158 -5.31 14.77 12.74
C LEU A 158 -4.55 14.99 14.04
N ASN A 159 -5.26 15.12 15.17
CA ASN A 159 -4.61 15.13 16.48
C ASN A 159 -3.96 13.78 16.82
N ALA A 160 -4.59 12.66 16.42
CA ALA A 160 -3.99 11.34 16.54
C ALA A 160 -2.68 11.26 15.73
N MET A 161 -2.70 11.71 14.47
CA MET A 161 -1.51 11.75 13.61
C MET A 161 -0.38 12.54 14.24
N ARG A 162 -0.68 13.71 14.82
CA ARG A 162 0.32 14.55 15.51
C ARG A 162 0.98 13.84 16.70
N GLU A 163 0.22 13.11 17.50
CA GLU A 163 0.75 12.38 18.66
C GLU A 163 1.46 11.09 18.24
N TYR A 164 0.96 10.36 17.24
CA TYR A 164 1.64 9.20 16.65
C TYR A 164 2.98 9.59 16.03
N LEU A 165 3.02 10.69 15.27
CA LEU A 165 4.26 11.17 14.66
C LEU A 165 5.27 11.59 15.74
N ALA A 166 4.84 12.32 16.77
CA ALA A 166 5.71 12.64 17.91
C ALA A 166 6.27 11.39 18.59
N VAL A 167 5.43 10.37 18.81
CA VAL A 167 5.88 9.07 19.35
C VAL A 167 6.89 8.41 18.43
N TRP A 168 6.59 8.33 17.12
CA TRP A 168 7.49 7.77 16.12
C TRP A 168 8.88 8.45 16.14
N ILE A 169 8.89 9.79 16.21
CA ILE A 169 10.11 10.60 16.23
C ILE A 169 10.92 10.35 17.50
N GLU A 170 10.32 10.53 18.67
CA GLU A 170 11.05 10.52 19.95
C GLU A 170 11.44 9.12 20.41
N HIS A 171 10.63 8.10 20.12
CA HIS A 171 10.81 6.76 20.66
C HIS A 171 11.36 5.75 19.67
N TYR A 172 11.36 6.06 18.36
CA TYR A 172 11.85 5.11 17.36
C TYR A 172 12.87 5.73 16.41
N TYR A 173 12.57 6.84 15.74
CA TYR A 173 13.52 7.46 14.81
C TYR A 173 14.80 7.95 15.51
N LYS A 174 14.67 8.81 16.54
CA LYS A 174 15.82 9.35 17.27
C LYS A 174 16.67 8.28 17.96
N PRO A 175 16.10 7.32 18.72
CA PRO A 175 16.90 6.27 19.37
C PRO A 175 17.26 5.10 18.46
N GLY A 176 16.63 4.97 17.28
CA GLY A 176 16.84 3.84 16.36
C GLY A 176 18.31 3.61 16.05
N ALA A 177 18.84 2.50 16.56
CA ALA A 177 20.25 2.20 16.48
C ALA A 177 20.57 1.48 15.18
N GLN A 178 21.83 1.59 14.74
CA GLN A 178 22.30 0.76 13.65
C GLN A 178 22.39 -0.70 14.10
N LEU A 179 21.74 -1.58 13.35
CA LEU A 179 21.74 -3.02 13.56
C LEU A 179 23.09 -3.60 13.18
N THR A 180 23.62 -4.47 14.02
CA THR A 180 24.87 -5.21 13.77
C THR A 180 24.63 -6.69 13.50
N ASP A 181 23.47 -7.22 13.90
CA ASP A 181 23.09 -8.60 13.60
C ASP A 181 22.53 -8.67 12.19
N LYS A 182 23.09 -9.57 11.38
CA LYS A 182 22.64 -9.81 10.01
C LYS A 182 21.19 -10.32 9.97
N GLN A 183 20.79 -11.14 10.94
CA GLN A 183 19.43 -11.67 10.99
C GLN A 183 18.40 -10.54 11.21
N ASP A 184 18.72 -9.54 12.02
CA ASP A 184 17.84 -8.40 12.24
C ASP A 184 17.74 -7.52 10.98
N ILE A 185 18.86 -7.28 10.30
CA ILE A 185 18.86 -6.57 8.99
C ILE A 185 18.01 -7.34 7.97
N ASP A 186 18.15 -8.66 7.89
CA ASP A 186 17.34 -9.51 7.00
C ASP A 186 15.85 -9.45 7.39
N ASN A 187 15.52 -9.41 8.69
CA ASN A 187 14.14 -9.25 9.17
C ASN A 187 13.55 -7.92 8.73
N VAL A 188 14.28 -6.81 8.89
CA VAL A 188 13.85 -5.47 8.44
C VAL A 188 13.66 -5.45 6.92
N CYS A 189 14.62 -5.98 6.16
CA CYS A 189 14.50 -6.12 4.71
C CYS A 189 13.23 -6.86 4.30
N ASN A 190 12.95 -8.01 4.93
CA ASN A 190 11.79 -8.81 4.63
C ASN A 190 10.49 -8.10 5.01
N ALA A 191 10.46 -7.39 6.14
CA ALA A 191 9.30 -6.62 6.57
C ALA A 191 8.97 -5.48 5.60
N ILE A 192 9.95 -4.69 5.18
CA ILE A 192 9.75 -3.60 4.19
C ILE A 192 9.32 -4.18 2.84
N THR A 193 9.96 -5.27 2.39
CA THR A 193 9.61 -5.95 1.14
C THR A 193 8.15 -6.42 1.17
N LYS A 194 7.76 -7.12 2.23
CA LYS A 194 6.39 -7.59 2.44
C LYS A 194 5.41 -6.41 2.49
N TYR A 195 5.75 -5.34 3.21
CA TYR A 195 4.92 -4.15 3.30
C TYR A 195 4.62 -3.58 1.91
N LYS A 196 5.66 -3.29 1.12
CA LYS A 196 5.52 -2.79 -0.27
C LYS A 196 4.69 -3.74 -1.13
N GLN A 197 4.98 -5.04 -1.10
CA GLN A 197 4.26 -6.03 -1.91
C GLN A 197 2.78 -6.09 -1.57
N VAL A 198 2.45 -6.19 -0.28
CA VAL A 198 1.06 -6.28 0.16
C VAL A 198 0.31 -4.98 -0.09
N LEU A 199 0.91 -3.82 0.24
CA LEU A 199 0.30 -2.52 -0.02
C LEU A 199 -0.07 -2.41 -1.51
N HIS A 200 0.90 -2.53 -2.42
CA HIS A 200 0.63 -2.28 -3.84
C HIS A 200 -0.20 -3.38 -4.52
N SER A 201 -0.26 -4.59 -3.96
CA SER A 201 -1.17 -5.62 -4.46
C SER A 201 -2.63 -5.37 -4.09
N ASN A 202 -2.89 -4.57 -3.06
CA ASN A 202 -4.22 -4.34 -2.49
C ASN A 202 -4.69 -2.88 -2.55
N ASP A 203 -3.79 -1.94 -2.80
CA ASP A 203 -4.08 -0.50 -2.79
C ASP A 203 -5.06 -0.12 -3.91
N PRO A 204 -6.26 0.40 -3.59
CA PRO A 204 -7.23 0.84 -4.59
C PRO A 204 -6.74 2.03 -5.43
N ALA A 205 -5.71 2.76 -4.99
CA ALA A 205 -5.22 3.96 -5.67
C ALA A 205 -4.69 3.67 -7.08
N TYR A 206 -4.01 2.54 -7.30
CA TYR A 206 -3.44 2.21 -8.62
C TYR A 206 -4.51 2.21 -9.73
N GLY A 207 -5.67 1.60 -9.48
CA GLY A 207 -6.79 1.57 -10.43
C GLY A 207 -7.37 2.97 -10.72
N ILE A 208 -7.42 3.83 -9.70
CA ILE A 208 -7.83 5.23 -9.84
C ILE A 208 -6.79 5.97 -10.70
N PHE A 209 -5.51 5.82 -10.41
CA PHE A 209 -4.43 6.53 -11.07
C PHE A 209 -4.34 6.14 -12.55
N ARG A 210 -4.42 4.84 -12.85
CA ARG A 210 -4.46 4.31 -14.22
C ARG A 210 -5.64 4.89 -15.01
N LYS A 211 -6.81 5.03 -14.38
CA LYS A 211 -8.01 5.60 -15.04
C LYS A 211 -7.88 7.09 -15.28
N GLU A 212 -7.30 7.83 -14.35
CA GLU A 212 -7.24 9.29 -14.42
C GLU A 212 -6.07 9.80 -15.28
N TRP A 213 -4.89 9.17 -15.22
CA TRP A 213 -3.68 9.61 -15.92
C TRP A 213 -3.12 8.60 -16.93
N GLY A 214 -3.60 7.37 -16.93
CA GLY A 214 -3.10 6.29 -17.80
C GLY A 214 -2.07 5.40 -17.11
N GLU A 215 -1.84 4.23 -17.71
CA GLU A 215 -0.93 3.19 -17.21
C GLU A 215 0.51 3.68 -17.00
N PRO A 216 1.15 4.44 -17.91
CA PRO A 216 2.52 4.90 -17.68
C PRO A 216 2.69 5.79 -16.44
N VAL A 217 1.68 6.58 -16.07
CA VAL A 217 1.73 7.44 -14.89
C VAL A 217 1.51 6.62 -13.62
N ALA A 218 0.58 5.67 -13.64
CA ALA A 218 0.36 4.76 -12.52
C ALA A 218 1.59 3.88 -12.26
N ASP A 219 2.25 3.39 -13.32
CA ASP A 219 3.48 2.60 -13.21
C ASP A 219 4.66 3.44 -12.73
N ALA A 220 4.80 4.68 -13.21
CA ALA A 220 5.84 5.58 -12.72
C ALA A 220 5.68 5.88 -11.22
N PHE A 221 4.44 6.05 -10.76
CA PHE A 221 4.14 6.25 -9.36
C PHE A 221 4.47 5.01 -8.53
N PHE A 222 4.02 3.82 -8.94
CA PHE A 222 4.40 2.56 -8.31
C PHE A 222 5.93 2.43 -8.22
N TYR A 223 6.63 2.71 -9.32
CA TYR A 223 8.09 2.61 -9.38
C TYR A 223 8.75 3.53 -8.36
N ILE A 224 8.26 4.76 -8.22
CA ILE A 224 8.78 5.72 -7.25
C ILE A 224 8.63 5.21 -5.82
N GLU A 225 7.49 4.62 -5.49
CA GLU A 225 7.23 4.07 -4.14
C GLU A 225 8.02 2.79 -3.82
N THR A 226 8.48 2.08 -4.86
CA THR A 226 9.03 0.73 -4.70
C THR A 226 10.49 0.54 -5.12
N ARG A 227 11.11 1.52 -5.78
CA ARG A 227 12.46 1.38 -6.36
C ARG A 227 13.61 1.28 -5.34
N ASP A 228 13.46 1.87 -4.15
CA ASP A 228 14.56 1.94 -3.19
C ASP A 228 14.68 0.65 -2.38
N HIS A 229 15.90 0.35 -1.93
CA HIS A 229 16.19 -0.88 -1.21
C HIS A 229 15.44 -0.98 0.13
N PRO A 230 14.78 -2.12 0.42
CA PRO A 230 14.58 -3.26 -0.47
C PRO A 230 13.54 -2.94 -1.55
N SER A 231 13.96 -3.09 -2.80
CA SER A 231 13.14 -2.77 -3.97
C SER A 231 12.26 -3.95 -4.34
N ILE A 232 11.05 -3.68 -4.86
CA ILE A 232 10.20 -4.73 -5.42
C ILE A 232 10.09 -4.58 -6.93
N THR A 233 9.93 -5.70 -7.62
CA THR A 233 9.79 -5.71 -9.08
C THR A 233 8.49 -5.04 -9.48
N MET A 234 8.53 -4.27 -10.57
CA MET A 234 7.32 -3.76 -11.22
C MET A 234 6.34 -4.92 -11.49
N PRO A 235 5.04 -4.74 -11.24
CA PRO A 235 4.07 -5.79 -11.54
C PRO A 235 4.01 -5.96 -13.05
N ASP A 236 4.03 -7.19 -13.51
CA ASP A 236 3.91 -7.47 -14.94
C ASP A 236 2.43 -7.38 -15.37
N TYR A 237 1.99 -6.16 -15.70
CA TYR A 237 0.66 -5.92 -16.25
C TYR A 237 0.52 -6.37 -17.71
N SER A 238 1.58 -6.88 -18.36
CA SER A 238 1.43 -7.47 -19.71
C SER A 238 0.52 -8.70 -19.68
N ALA A 239 0.41 -9.37 -18.53
CA ALA A 239 -0.51 -10.47 -18.32
C ALA A 239 -2.00 -10.03 -18.35
N ASP A 240 -2.32 -8.74 -18.19
CA ASP A 240 -3.69 -8.19 -18.37
C ASP A 240 -4.11 -8.02 -19.83
N LYS A 241 -3.18 -8.21 -20.78
CA LYS A 241 -3.45 -8.24 -22.23
C LYS A 241 -3.87 -9.63 -22.72
N LEU A 242 -3.79 -10.66 -21.87
CA LEU A 242 -4.28 -12.00 -22.20
C LEU A 242 -5.81 -11.97 -22.28
N LYS A 243 -6.35 -12.36 -23.44
CA LYS A 243 -7.77 -12.62 -23.58
C LYS A 243 -8.13 -13.77 -22.65
N ALA A 244 -9.28 -13.65 -21.98
CA ALA A 244 -9.78 -14.75 -21.17
C ALA A 244 -9.96 -16.00 -22.04
N TRP A 245 -9.52 -17.16 -21.53
CA TRP A 245 -9.77 -18.43 -22.19
C TRP A 245 -11.26 -18.78 -22.06
N GLU A 246 -11.80 -19.36 -23.12
CA GLU A 246 -13.20 -19.76 -23.20
C GLU A 246 -13.24 -21.16 -23.81
N ASN A 247 -13.80 -22.11 -23.07
CA ASN A 247 -14.22 -23.39 -23.63
C ASN A 247 -15.70 -23.29 -24.02
N LYS A 248 -15.93 -23.13 -25.31
CA LYS A 248 -17.27 -22.94 -25.89
C LYS A 248 -18.13 -24.21 -25.85
N GLU A 249 -17.51 -25.38 -25.82
CA GLU A 249 -18.24 -26.65 -25.78
C GLU A 249 -18.85 -26.88 -24.40
N LEU A 250 -18.10 -26.53 -23.35
CA LEU A 250 -18.55 -26.63 -21.96
C LEU A 250 -19.25 -25.36 -21.45
N ASN A 251 -19.26 -24.28 -22.24
CA ASN A 251 -19.74 -22.96 -21.84
C ASN A 251 -19.05 -22.45 -20.56
N ILE A 252 -17.72 -22.62 -20.51
CA ILE A 252 -16.88 -22.25 -19.37
C ILE A 252 -15.96 -21.09 -19.77
N LEU A 253 -15.97 -20.04 -18.95
CA LEU A 253 -15.03 -18.93 -19.04
C LEU A 253 -13.95 -19.06 -17.96
N TRP A 254 -12.69 -18.88 -18.32
CA TRP A 254 -11.63 -18.79 -17.34
C TRP A 254 -11.44 -17.34 -16.88
N GLU A 255 -11.35 -17.12 -15.57
CA GLU A 255 -10.82 -15.88 -15.04
C GLU A 255 -9.31 -15.79 -15.31
N ARG A 256 -8.81 -14.58 -15.54
CA ARG A 256 -7.40 -14.34 -15.90
C ARG A 256 -6.40 -14.81 -14.84
N ARG A 257 -6.74 -14.64 -13.55
CA ARG A 257 -5.89 -15.09 -12.44
C ARG A 257 -5.74 -16.61 -12.42
N ALA A 258 -6.81 -17.34 -12.76
CA ALA A 258 -6.75 -18.79 -12.91
C ALA A 258 -5.88 -19.20 -14.12
N GLN A 259 -5.98 -18.49 -15.25
CA GLN A 259 -5.14 -18.75 -16.44
C GLN A 259 -3.65 -18.54 -16.15
N GLN A 260 -3.31 -17.46 -15.44
CA GLN A 260 -1.93 -17.21 -15.03
C GLN A 260 -1.38 -18.35 -14.17
N ARG A 261 -2.24 -18.95 -13.32
CA ARG A 261 -1.85 -20.07 -12.49
C ARG A 261 -1.56 -21.35 -13.29
N VAL A 262 -2.33 -21.59 -14.36
CA VAL A 262 -2.03 -22.64 -15.35
C VAL A 262 -0.71 -22.34 -16.08
N LEU A 263 -0.54 -21.12 -16.58
CA LEU A 263 0.64 -20.70 -17.35
C LEU A 263 1.94 -20.75 -16.55
N ALA A 264 1.87 -20.67 -15.22
CA ALA A 264 3.01 -20.84 -14.33
C ALA A 264 3.51 -22.30 -14.22
N ALA A 265 2.72 -23.28 -14.67
CA ALA A 265 3.12 -24.69 -14.72
C ALA A 265 3.97 -24.99 -15.97
N PRO A 266 4.79 -26.05 -15.99
CA PRO A 266 5.51 -26.46 -17.19
C PRO A 266 4.58 -26.67 -18.39
N GLU A 267 4.94 -26.17 -19.57
CA GLU A 267 4.10 -26.17 -20.78
C GLU A 267 3.50 -27.57 -21.10
N GLN A 268 4.27 -28.62 -20.85
CA GLN A 268 3.90 -30.03 -21.07
C GLN A 268 2.69 -30.50 -20.23
N VAL A 269 2.35 -29.81 -19.13
CA VAL A 269 1.26 -30.20 -18.24
C VAL A 269 0.08 -29.23 -18.28
N GLN A 270 0.20 -28.07 -18.93
CA GLN A 270 -0.81 -27.01 -18.91
C GLN A 270 -2.16 -27.49 -19.45
N GLN A 271 -2.18 -28.16 -20.61
CA GLN A 271 -3.43 -28.66 -21.19
C GLN A 271 -4.12 -29.68 -20.27
N ARG A 272 -3.35 -30.55 -19.61
CA ARG A 272 -3.91 -31.53 -18.66
C ARG A 272 -4.57 -30.87 -17.46
N ILE A 273 -3.99 -29.77 -16.97
CA ILE A 273 -4.57 -28.98 -15.88
C ILE A 273 -5.87 -28.32 -16.36
N ILE A 274 -5.87 -27.74 -17.56
CA ILE A 274 -7.06 -27.10 -18.14
C ILE A 274 -8.20 -28.12 -18.26
N ASP A 275 -7.95 -29.24 -18.94
CA ASP A 275 -8.98 -30.25 -19.23
C ASP A 275 -9.61 -30.80 -17.94
N ALA A 276 -8.80 -31.04 -16.92
CA ALA A 276 -9.28 -31.61 -15.68
C ALA A 276 -10.06 -30.61 -14.81
N ILE A 277 -9.62 -29.35 -14.76
CA ILE A 277 -10.36 -28.31 -14.04
C ILE A 277 -11.66 -27.99 -14.77
N GLU A 278 -11.67 -27.97 -16.10
CA GLU A 278 -12.89 -27.79 -16.89
C GLU A 278 -13.86 -28.96 -16.71
N ALA A 279 -13.38 -30.21 -16.70
CA ALA A 279 -14.22 -31.37 -16.43
C ALA A 279 -14.87 -31.28 -15.05
N GLN A 280 -14.09 -30.96 -14.01
CA GLN A 280 -14.61 -30.84 -12.65
C GLN A 280 -15.56 -29.64 -12.49
N ALA A 281 -15.27 -28.52 -13.15
CA ALA A 281 -16.14 -27.35 -13.17
C ALA A 281 -17.46 -27.64 -13.91
N ALA A 282 -17.42 -28.42 -15.00
CA ALA A 282 -18.60 -28.85 -15.72
C ALA A 282 -19.48 -29.79 -14.88
N ASP A 283 -18.87 -30.76 -14.18
CA ASP A 283 -19.56 -31.66 -13.25
C ASP A 283 -20.26 -30.89 -12.11
N ASP A 284 -19.62 -29.82 -11.62
CA ASP A 284 -20.16 -28.92 -10.60
C ASP A 284 -21.08 -27.83 -11.19
N ASN A 285 -21.37 -27.88 -12.50
CA ASN A 285 -22.22 -26.93 -13.24
C ASN A 285 -21.79 -25.46 -13.10
N MET A 286 -20.48 -25.21 -13.12
CA MET A 286 -19.88 -23.88 -13.03
C MET A 286 -19.60 -23.29 -14.42
N GLY A 287 -20.10 -22.06 -14.68
CA GLY A 287 -19.85 -21.34 -15.93
C GLY A 287 -18.59 -20.47 -15.94
N ILE A 288 -17.90 -20.35 -14.81
CA ILE A 288 -16.67 -19.57 -14.69
C ILE A 288 -15.68 -20.27 -13.75
N ILE A 289 -14.43 -20.39 -14.20
CA ILE A 289 -13.31 -20.87 -13.38
C ILE A 289 -12.58 -19.65 -12.82
N THR A 290 -12.85 -19.31 -11.56
CA THR A 290 -12.13 -18.28 -10.81
C THR A 290 -10.82 -18.84 -10.24
N LEU A 291 -9.97 -17.98 -9.67
CA LEU A 291 -8.77 -18.45 -8.96
C LEU A 291 -9.14 -19.39 -7.79
N GLU A 292 -10.21 -19.11 -7.06
CA GLU A 292 -10.67 -19.95 -5.95
C GLU A 292 -11.11 -21.35 -6.43
N VAL A 293 -11.83 -21.40 -7.56
CA VAL A 293 -12.25 -22.65 -8.21
C VAL A 293 -11.02 -23.44 -8.70
N PHE A 294 -10.06 -22.74 -9.31
CA PHE A 294 -8.79 -23.35 -9.72
C PHE A 294 -8.05 -23.97 -8.52
N GLU A 295 -7.92 -23.23 -7.43
CA GLU A 295 -7.20 -23.68 -6.23
C GLU A 295 -7.95 -24.83 -5.53
N LYS A 296 -9.29 -24.86 -5.58
CA LYS A 296 -10.10 -25.99 -5.11
C LYS A 296 -9.80 -27.28 -5.88
N TYR A 297 -9.66 -27.22 -7.20
CA TYR A 297 -9.53 -28.40 -8.06
C TYR A 297 -8.08 -28.80 -8.39
N LYS A 298 -7.11 -27.89 -8.22
CA LYS A 298 -5.70 -28.25 -8.41
C LYS A 298 -5.26 -29.31 -7.40
N ASP A 299 -5.79 -29.29 -6.18
CA ASP A 299 -5.38 -30.21 -5.11
C ASP A 299 -5.80 -31.66 -5.42
N THR A 300 -6.84 -31.84 -6.25
CA THR A 300 -7.25 -33.15 -6.76
C THR A 300 -6.42 -33.65 -7.95
N LEU A 301 -5.58 -32.80 -8.55
CA LEU A 301 -4.81 -33.10 -9.75
C LEU A 301 -3.38 -33.59 -9.51
N PHE A 302 -2.84 -33.31 -8.33
CA PHE A 302 -1.45 -33.61 -7.96
C PHE A 302 -1.33 -34.66 -6.84
N VAL A 303 -2.37 -35.49 -6.65
CA VAL A 303 -2.34 -36.70 -5.80
C VAL A 303 -1.71 -37.86 -6.56
#